data_AF-A0AA88VI79-F1
#
_entry.id   AF-A0AA88VI79-F1
#
_cell.length_a   1.000
_cell.length_b   1.000
_cell.length_c   1.000
_cell.angle_alpha   90.00
_cell.angle_beta   90.00
_cell.angle_gamma   90.00
#
_symmetry.space_group_name_H-M   'P 1'
#
loop_
_entity.id
_entity.type
_entity.pdbx_description
1 polymer ?
#
loop_
_entity_poly.entity_id
_entity_poly.type
_entity_poly.pdbx_seq_one_letter_code
_entity_poly.pdbx_strand_id
1 'polypeptide(L)' 'MGIRLLKKTCLLFLLISASLIVTSSAGRRSSFVTNLKEVGASHEDEEPVHERLLRANTKDYGSYDPAPTFVKPPFKLIPN' A
#
# COMPACT_ATOMS: atom_id res chain seq x y z
N MET A 1 1.55 -47.69 1.96
CA MET A 1 2.29 -46.51 1.44
C MET A 1 1.45 -45.23 1.28
N GLY A 2 0.12 -45.25 1.44
CA GLY A 2 -0.72 -44.06 1.23
C GLY A 2 -0.60 -42.95 2.28
N ILE A 3 -0.49 -43.29 3.57
CA ILE A 3 -0.50 -42.29 4.66
C ILE A 3 0.77 -41.40 4.65
N ARG A 4 1.94 -41.97 4.31
CA ARG A 4 3.18 -41.18 4.20
C ARG A 4 3.16 -40.25 2.98
N LEU A 5 2.49 -40.64 1.91
CA LEU A 5 2.32 -39.81 0.72
C LEU A 5 1.34 -38.65 1.00
N LEU A 6 0.22 -38.93 1.69
CA LEU A 6 -0.77 -37.93 2.10
C LEU A 6 -0.19 -36.88 3.05
N LYS A 7 0.66 -37.29 4.00
CA LYS A 7 1.34 -36.35 4.92
C LYS A 7 2.27 -35.39 4.18
N LYS A 8 2.98 -35.87 3.16
CA LYS A 8 3.89 -35.05 2.35
C LYS A 8 3.13 -34.05 1.48
N THR A 9 2.04 -34.47 0.84
CA THR A 9 1.20 -33.57 0.03
C THR A 9 0.47 -32.54 0.89
N CYS A 10 0.00 -32.92 2.08
CA CYS A 10 -0.61 -32.00 3.03
C CYS A 10 0.39 -30.94 3.53
N LEU A 11 1.64 -31.36 3.83
CA LEU A 11 2.70 -30.44 4.25
C LEU A 11 3.09 -29.46 3.13
N LEU A 12 3.15 -29.94 1.88
CA LEU A 12 3.40 -29.09 0.72
C LEU A 12 2.26 -28.05 0.52
N PHE A 13 1.00 -28.47 0.63
CA PHE A 13 -0.15 -27.59 0.51
C PHE A 13 -0.19 -26.51 1.62
N LEU A 14 0.16 -26.90 2.85
CA LEU A 14 0.28 -25.98 3.98
C LEU A 14 1.36 -24.92 3.75
N LEU A 15 2.52 -25.32 3.22
CA LEU A 15 3.63 -24.43 2.91
C LEU A 15 3.26 -23.39 1.83
N ILE A 16 2.57 -23.82 0.77
CA ILE A 16 2.10 -22.93 -0.30
C ILE A 16 1.09 -21.92 0.24
N SER A 17 0.13 -22.37 1.04
CA SER A 17 -0.89 -21.50 1.65
C SER A 17 -0.28 -20.44 2.57
N ALA A 18 0.71 -20.83 3.39
CA ALA A 18 1.43 -19.90 4.25
C ALA A 18 2.21 -18.83 3.46
N SER A 19 2.81 -19.20 2.32
CA SER A 19 3.55 -18.25 1.47
C SER A 19 2.66 -17.18 0.82
N LEU A 20 1.42 -17.54 0.47
CA LEU A 20 0.45 -16.63 -0.15
C LEU A 20 -0.13 -15.63 0.85
N ILE A 21 -0.16 -15.96 2.14
CA ILE A 21 -0.63 -15.04 3.19
C ILE A 21 0.33 -13.85 3.37
N VAL A 22 1.61 -14.00 3.01
CA VAL A 22 2.65 -12.97 3.23
C VAL A 22 2.63 -11.85 2.17
N THR A 23 2.04 -12.07 1.00
CA THR A 23 2.13 -11.13 -0.14
C THR A 23 1.04 -10.07 -0.22
N SER A 24 0.16 -9.95 0.78
CA SER A 24 -0.87 -8.89 0.81
C SER A 24 -0.65 -7.91 1.95
N SER A 25 0.44 -7.16 1.87
CA SER A 25 0.60 -5.89 2.59
C SER A 25 0.86 -4.78 1.58
N ALA A 26 -0.22 -4.32 0.94
CA ALA A 26 -0.21 -3.02 0.29
C ALA A 26 -0.08 -1.94 1.39
N GLY A 27 1.16 -1.69 1.84
CA GLY A 27 1.67 -0.43 2.38
C GLY A 27 0.85 0.32 3.44
N ARG A 28 -0.14 -0.28 4.10
CA ARG A 28 -0.85 0.38 5.19
C ARG A 28 -0.07 0.11 6.45
N ARG A 29 0.76 1.08 6.86
CA ARG A 29 1.36 1.17 8.18
C ARG A 29 0.22 1.03 9.20
N SER A 30 0.02 -0.18 9.71
CA SER A 30 -0.86 -0.45 10.83
C SER A 30 -0.24 0.29 12.01
N SER A 31 -0.82 1.42 12.39
CA SER A 31 -0.43 2.13 13.61
C SER A 31 -0.95 1.32 14.79
N PHE A 32 -0.30 0.20 15.09
CA PHE A 32 -0.39 -0.36 16.43
C PHE A 32 0.49 0.53 17.30
N VAL A 33 -0.14 1.52 17.92
CA VAL A 33 0.48 2.49 18.82
C VAL A 33 1.07 1.72 20.00
N THR A 34 2.30 1.26 19.88
CA THR A 34 3.12 0.95 21.05
C THR A 34 3.51 2.29 21.65
N ASN A 35 2.78 2.71 22.69
CA ASN A 35 3.28 3.69 23.64
C ASN A 35 4.46 3.07 24.40
N LEU A 36 5.58 2.86 23.73
CA LEU A 36 6.86 2.65 24.39
C LEU A 36 7.65 3.93 24.19
N LYS A 37 7.57 4.79 25.21
CA LYS A 37 8.35 6.00 25.35
C LYS A 37 9.83 5.61 25.31
N GLU A 38 10.47 5.79 24.16
CA GLU A 38 11.92 5.71 24.03
C GLU A 38 12.50 7.04 24.50
N VAL A 39 13.12 7.00 25.69
CA VAL A 39 14.00 8.04 26.19
C VAL A 39 15.34 7.87 25.48
N GLY A 40 15.73 8.86 24.69
CA GLY A 40 17.05 8.95 24.07
C GLY A 40 17.22 10.33 23.44
N ALA A 41 17.80 11.25 24.19
CA ALA A 41 18.08 12.60 23.73
C ALA A 41 19.25 12.62 22.73
N SER A 42 19.07 13.26 21.59
CA SER A 42 20.08 14.14 21.00
C SER A 42 19.39 15.10 20.03
N HIS A 43 19.44 16.39 20.35
CA HIS A 43 19.08 17.47 19.45
C HIS A 43 20.15 17.59 18.38
N GLU A 44 19.83 17.34 17.12
CA GLU A 44 20.45 18.04 15.99
C GLU A 44 19.35 18.37 14.97
N ASP A 45 19.48 19.54 14.38
CA ASP A 45 18.50 20.26 13.58
C ASP A 45 17.93 19.45 12.41
N GLU A 46 16.76 18.84 12.61
CA GLU A 46 15.94 18.33 11.52
C GLU A 46 14.86 19.38 11.22
N GLU A 47 15.11 20.20 10.20
CA GLU A 47 14.05 20.92 9.47
C GLU A 47 12.87 19.94 9.30
N PRO A 48 11.65 20.28 9.75
CA PRO A 48 10.54 19.34 9.68
C PRO A 48 10.23 19.11 8.21
N VAL A 49 10.81 18.04 7.64
CA VAL A 49 10.48 17.57 6.30
C VAL A 49 8.97 17.37 6.31
N HIS A 50 8.25 18.36 5.78
CA HIS A 50 6.82 18.26 5.62
C HIS A 50 6.62 17.16 4.61
N GLU A 51 6.27 15.97 5.08
CA GLU A 51 5.87 14.88 4.24
C GLU A 51 4.78 15.43 3.32
N ARG A 52 5.12 15.63 2.03
CA ARG A 52 4.15 15.97 1.00
C ARG A 52 3.35 14.70 0.73
N LEU A 53 2.50 14.35 1.67
CA LEU A 53 1.55 13.27 1.53
C LEU A 53 0.56 13.71 0.47
N LEU A 54 0.66 13.12 -0.73
CA LEU A 54 -0.35 13.26 -1.75
C LEU A 54 -1.64 12.63 -1.21
N ARG A 55 -2.46 13.45 -0.56
CA ARG A 55 -3.77 13.02 -0.08
C ARG A 55 -4.67 12.93 -1.29
N ALA A 56 -4.95 11.71 -1.73
CA ALA A 56 -5.96 11.46 -2.75
C ALA A 56 -7.32 11.93 -2.22
N ASN A 57 -7.75 13.12 -2.64
CA ASN A 57 -9.05 13.66 -2.34
C ASN A 57 -10.00 13.35 -3.50
N THR A 58 -10.91 12.42 -3.27
CA THR A 58 -11.94 12.05 -4.26
C THR A 58 -13.15 12.99 -4.23
N LYS A 59 -13.22 13.93 -3.27
CA LYS A 59 -14.33 14.88 -3.16
C LYS A 59 -14.25 16.02 -4.18
N ASP A 60 -13.08 16.23 -4.79
CA ASP A 60 -12.85 17.36 -5.71
C ASP A 60 -13.55 17.16 -7.06
N TYR A 61 -14.05 15.95 -7.32
CA TYR A 61 -14.56 15.55 -8.63
C TYR A 61 -16.10 15.54 -8.75
N GLY A 62 -16.84 15.96 -7.72
CA GLY A 62 -18.31 16.01 -7.76
C GLY A 62 -18.97 14.66 -8.11
N SER A 63 -20.26 14.69 -8.45
CA SER A 63 -20.96 13.52 -9.00
C SER A 63 -20.96 13.61 -10.52
N TYR A 64 -20.49 12.55 -11.18
CA TYR A 64 -20.54 12.46 -12.64
C TYR A 64 -21.87 11.86 -13.09
N ASP A 65 -22.89 12.71 -13.25
CA ASP A 65 -24.15 12.34 -13.88
C ASP A 65 -24.50 13.39 -14.97
N PRO A 66 -24.36 13.07 -16.27
CA PRO A 66 -23.96 11.77 -16.84
C PRO A 66 -22.46 11.45 -16.63
N ALA A 67 -22.08 10.20 -16.93
CA ALA A 67 -20.69 9.74 -16.83
C ALA A 67 -19.72 10.64 -17.64
N PRO A 68 -18.49 10.88 -17.16
CA PRO A 68 -17.56 11.75 -17.84
C PRO A 68 -17.20 11.16 -19.19
N THR A 69 -17.26 11.98 -20.24
CA THR A 69 -16.90 11.54 -21.60
C THR A 69 -15.38 11.52 -21.74
N PHE A 70 -14.81 10.44 -22.27
CA PHE A 70 -13.39 10.37 -22.60
C PHE A 70 -13.09 11.16 -23.87
N VAL A 71 -13.00 12.49 -23.74
CA VAL A 71 -12.61 13.38 -24.83
C VAL A 71 -11.10 13.56 -24.82
N LYS A 72 -10.49 13.55 -26.01
CA LYS A 72 -9.06 13.89 -26.16
C LYS A 72 -8.84 15.33 -25.66
N PRO A 73 -7.94 15.58 -24.70
CA PRO A 73 -7.66 16.94 -24.26
C PRO A 73 -7.08 17.76 -25.41
N PRO A 74 -7.32 19.08 -25.44
CA PRO A 74 -6.75 19.94 -26.47
C PRO A 74 -5.23 19.82 -26.47
N PHE A 75 -4.64 19.62 -27.65
CA PHE A 75 -3.20 19.61 -27.78
C PHE A 75 -2.68 21.04 -27.78
N LYS A 76 -1.59 21.30 -27.06
CA LYS A 76 -0.80 22.51 -27.22
C LYS A 76 0.45 22.14 -28.00
N LEU A 77 0.79 22.92 -29.02
CA LEU A 77 2.09 22.80 -29.69
C LEU A 77 3.18 23.17 -28.67
N ILE A 78 4.09 22.24 -28.40
CA ILE A 78 5.30 22.52 -27.62
C ILE A 78 6.32 23.07 -28.62
N PRO A 79 6.79 24.33 -28.46
CA PRO A 79 7.82 24.87 -29.32
C PRO A 79 9.14 24.09 -29.12
N ASN A 80 9.87 23.86 -30.22
CA ASN A 80 11.21 23.28 -30.24
C ASN A 80 12.25 24.31 -29.77
#